data_AF-A0A1I5IH40-F1
#
_entry.id   AF-A0A1I5IH40-F1
#
_cell.length_a   1.000
_cell.length_b   1.000
_cell.length_c   1.000
_cell.angle_alpha   90.00
_cell.angle_beta   90.00
_cell.angle_gamma   90.00
#
_symmetry.space_group_name_H-M   'P 1'
#
loop_
_entity.id
_entity.type
_entity.pdbx_description
1 polymer ?
#
loop_
_entity_poly.entity_id
_entity_poly.type
_entity_poly.pdbx_seq_one_letter_code
_entity_poly.pdbx_strand_id
1 'polypeptide(L)'
;MPSRISSVFLIRTVPPYHTGGPLVRWSVSLGFSNLETVDWWFEKRKYLLMTIVDGFKTDRGEFILSNDVVAANGCTGLEMRNGYAESYVKAYSRFVGKDRVLFSRAGYKGQQKYPIQWAGDHMSKWEEF
;
A
#
# COMPACT_ATOMS: atom_id res chain seq x y z
N MET A 1 23.53 22.28 -4.21
CA MET A 1 23.79 20.82 -4.23
C MET A 1 22.47 20.13 -3.94
N PRO A 2 21.88 19.29 -4.82
CA PRO A 2 20.70 18.56 -4.45
C PRO A 2 21.12 17.32 -3.66
N SER A 3 20.80 17.32 -2.37
CA SER A 3 20.83 16.15 -1.51
C SER A 3 19.98 15.06 -2.13
N ARG A 4 20.57 13.88 -2.36
CA ARG A 4 19.83 12.65 -2.65
C ARG A 4 18.80 12.46 -1.55
N ILE A 5 17.52 12.53 -1.90
CA ILE A 5 16.45 12.05 -1.03
C ILE A 5 16.55 10.53 -1.11
N SER A 6 17.25 9.95 -0.16
CA SER A 6 17.21 8.54 0.14
C SER A 6 15.76 8.17 0.42
N SER A 7 15.27 7.13 -0.24
CA SER A 7 14.02 6.46 0.12
C SER A 7 14.12 6.01 1.58
N VAL A 8 13.39 6.65 2.50
CA VAL A 8 13.37 6.25 3.92
C VAL A 8 11.96 5.82 4.33
N PHE A 9 11.84 4.51 4.52
CA PHE A 9 10.80 3.83 5.30
C PHE A 9 11.28 3.70 6.75
N LEU A 10 10.47 4.07 7.75
CA LEU A 10 10.46 3.45 9.09
C LEU A 10 9.33 4.04 9.97
N ILE A 11 8.54 3.19 10.66
CA ILE A 11 8.17 3.36 12.09
C ILE A 11 8.07 1.97 12.76
N ARG A 12 8.54 1.94 14.01
CA ARG A 12 8.63 0.84 14.99
C ARG A 12 7.24 0.33 15.41
N THR A 13 6.97 -0.94 15.11
CA THR A 13 6.16 -1.83 15.96
C THR A 13 6.94 -3.14 16.07
N VAL A 14 6.82 -3.80 17.22
CA VAL A 14 7.32 -5.17 17.54
C VAL A 14 7.57 -6.05 16.29
N PRO A 15 8.62 -6.89 16.27
CA PRO A 15 9.83 -6.75 15.43
C PRO A 15 9.58 -6.39 13.94
N PRO A 16 10.55 -5.81 13.20
CA PRO A 16 10.36 -5.37 11.82
C PRO A 16 9.98 -6.52 10.89
N TYR A 17 8.79 -6.47 10.29
CA TYR A 17 8.47 -7.36 9.18
C TYR A 17 9.12 -6.83 7.90
N HIS A 18 10.20 -7.49 7.49
CA HIS A 18 10.83 -7.24 6.21
C HIS A 18 10.09 -7.99 5.11
N THR A 19 9.84 -7.30 4.00
CA THR A 19 9.35 -7.93 2.78
C THR A 19 10.35 -8.98 2.30
N GLY A 20 9.91 -10.24 2.27
CA GLY A 20 10.72 -11.38 1.82
C GLY A 20 10.76 -11.57 0.30
N GLY A 21 10.11 -10.70 -0.46
CA GLY A 21 9.99 -10.82 -1.92
C GLY A 21 11.23 -10.34 -2.68
N PRO A 22 11.47 -10.85 -3.90
CA PRO A 22 12.64 -10.50 -4.71
C PRO A 22 12.61 -9.05 -5.23
N LEU A 23 11.42 -8.43 -5.27
CA LEU A 23 11.19 -7.13 -5.92
C LEU A 23 11.57 -5.93 -5.06
N VAL A 24 11.37 -6.03 -3.74
CA VAL A 24 11.82 -5.00 -2.78
C VAL A 24 12.28 -5.75 -1.55
N ARG A 25 13.56 -6.09 -1.52
CA ARG A 25 14.14 -6.83 -0.39
C ARG A 25 14.40 -5.86 0.76
N TRP A 26 14.05 -6.26 1.99
CA TRP A 26 14.28 -5.48 3.21
C TRP A 26 13.43 -4.23 3.41
N SER A 27 12.43 -3.96 2.56
CA SER A 27 11.47 -2.89 2.83
C SER A 27 10.51 -3.26 3.96
N VAL A 28 9.89 -2.25 4.56
CA VAL A 28 8.95 -2.39 5.67
C VAL A 28 7.53 -2.12 5.14
N SER A 29 6.61 -3.05 5.38
CA SER A 29 5.18 -2.86 5.09
C SER A 29 4.55 -1.93 6.13
N LEU A 30 3.68 -1.02 5.68
CA LEU A 30 3.03 -0.06 6.56
C LEU A 30 1.79 -0.66 7.22
N GLY A 31 1.66 -0.50 8.53
CA GLY A 31 0.45 -0.89 9.25
C GLY A 31 -0.69 0.13 9.09
N PHE A 32 -1.59 -0.09 8.13
CA PHE A 32 -2.75 0.79 7.88
C PHE A 32 -3.87 0.70 8.94
N SER A 33 -3.72 -0.16 9.95
CA SER A 33 -4.60 -0.20 11.12
C SER A 33 -4.11 0.67 12.29
N ASN A 34 -2.91 1.25 12.21
CA ASN A 34 -2.43 2.24 13.18
C ASN A 34 -2.63 3.66 12.61
N LEU A 35 -3.43 4.48 13.30
CA LEU A 35 -3.72 5.85 12.88
C LEU A 35 -2.46 6.73 12.84
N GLU A 36 -1.53 6.58 13.79
CA GLU A 36 -0.29 7.36 13.80
C GLU A 36 0.57 7.07 12.56
N THR A 37 0.66 5.79 12.16
CA THR A 37 1.36 5.38 10.94
C THR A 37 0.70 5.95 9.69
N VAL A 38 -0.63 5.92 9.65
CA VAL A 38 -1.43 6.44 8.54
C VAL A 38 -1.21 7.95 8.40
N ASP A 39 -1.31 8.70 9.50
CA ASP A 39 -1.12 10.15 9.51
C ASP A 39 0.31 10.53 9.12
N TRP A 40 1.33 9.89 9.71
CA TRP A 40 2.73 10.11 9.37
C TRP A 40 3.05 9.82 7.89
N TRP A 41 2.41 8.79 7.33
CA TRP A 41 2.57 8.44 5.92
C TRP A 41 1.92 9.50 5.03
N PHE A 42 0.67 9.87 5.29
CA PHE A 42 -0.06 10.77 4.40
C PHE A 42 0.36 12.23 4.52
N GLU A 43 0.88 12.67 5.67
CA GLU A 43 1.44 14.02 5.80
C GLU A 43 2.55 14.28 4.76
N LYS A 44 3.35 13.26 4.43
CA LYS A 44 4.41 13.35 3.41
C LYS A 44 3.90 13.44 1.97
N ARG A 45 2.61 13.17 1.74
CA ARG A 45 1.97 13.20 0.41
C ARG A 45 0.95 14.32 0.30
N LYS A 46 0.61 14.98 1.40
CA LYS A 46 -0.42 16.02 1.45
C LYS A 46 -0.19 17.12 0.42
N TYR A 47 1.06 17.50 0.21
CA TYR A 47 1.44 18.49 -0.81
C TYR A 47 1.02 18.09 -2.23
N LEU A 48 0.93 16.79 -2.56
CA LEU A 48 0.50 16.31 -3.87
C LEU A 48 -0.97 16.63 -4.13
N LEU A 49 -1.82 16.59 -3.09
CA LEU A 49 -3.23 16.94 -3.20
C LEU A 49 -3.45 18.43 -3.46
N MET A 50 -2.51 19.27 -3.03
CA MET A 50 -2.55 20.72 -3.18
C MET A 50 -1.99 21.21 -4.51
N THR A 51 -1.21 20.38 -5.22
CA THR A 51 -0.52 20.80 -6.44
C THR A 51 -1.30 20.40 -7.70
N ILE A 52 -1.29 19.12 -8.10
CA ILE A 52 -1.67 18.72 -9.47
C ILE A 52 -2.13 17.26 -9.67
N VAL A 53 -2.37 16.45 -8.62
CA VAL A 53 -2.72 15.02 -8.84
C VAL A 53 -4.23 14.76 -8.75
N ASP A 54 -4.76 14.11 -9.78
CA ASP A 54 -6.16 13.63 -9.85
C ASP A 54 -6.33 12.23 -9.26
N GLY A 55 -5.25 11.58 -8.85
CA GLY A 55 -5.31 10.23 -8.32
C GLY A 55 -3.96 9.62 -8.00
N PHE A 56 -4.00 8.38 -7.52
CA PHE A 56 -2.82 7.60 -7.18
C PHE A 56 -2.91 6.21 -7.78
N LYS A 57 -1.82 5.76 -8.42
CA LYS A 57 -1.61 4.34 -8.70
C LYS A 57 -1.14 3.66 -7.42
N THR A 58 -2.08 3.06 -6.70
CA THR A 58 -1.86 2.24 -5.50
C THR A 58 -1.43 0.84 -5.92
N ASP A 59 -0.23 0.76 -6.49
CA ASP A 59 0.41 -0.48 -6.90
C ASP A 59 0.78 -1.35 -5.67
N ARG A 60 0.93 -2.65 -5.89
CA ARG A 60 1.27 -3.66 -4.88
C ARG A 60 0.16 -3.84 -3.82
N GLY A 61 0.50 -4.57 -2.76
CA GLY A 61 -0.40 -4.92 -1.64
C GLY A 61 -0.27 -6.37 -1.17
N GLU A 62 0.62 -7.15 -1.79
CA GLU A 62 0.69 -8.61 -1.68
C GLU A 62 1.84 -9.09 -0.76
N PHE A 63 2.46 -8.17 0.00
CA PHE A 63 3.75 -8.40 0.65
C PHE A 63 3.67 -8.91 2.10
N ILE A 64 2.50 -9.25 2.61
CA ILE A 64 2.38 -9.93 3.91
C ILE A 64 2.58 -11.43 3.71
N LEU A 65 3.82 -11.91 3.91
CA LEU A 65 4.21 -13.29 3.62
C LEU A 65 4.40 -14.17 4.86
N SER A 66 4.53 -13.60 6.06
CA SER A 66 4.63 -14.37 7.32
C SER A 66 3.31 -14.35 8.09
N ASN A 67 2.99 -15.47 8.74
CA ASN A 67 1.87 -15.57 9.67
C ASN A 67 2.17 -14.90 11.02
N ASP A 68 3.45 -14.68 11.33
CA ASP A 68 3.91 -14.05 12.58
C ASP A 68 3.70 -12.53 12.59
N VAL A 69 3.23 -11.95 11.47
CA VAL A 69 2.84 -10.55 11.41
C VAL A 69 1.63 -10.32 12.31
N VAL A 70 1.69 -9.27 13.13
CA VAL A 70 0.56 -8.83 13.94
C VAL A 70 0.29 -7.37 13.62
N ALA A 71 -0.89 -7.07 13.10
CA ALA A 71 -1.32 -5.71 12.83
C ALA A 71 -1.78 -5.01 14.12
N ALA A 72 -1.81 -3.67 14.11
CA ALA A 72 -2.13 -2.89 15.32
C ALA A 72 -3.55 -3.11 15.86
N ASN A 73 -4.48 -3.54 15.00
CA ASN A 73 -5.84 -3.93 15.36
C ASN A 73 -5.95 -5.41 15.81
N GLY A 74 -4.84 -6.11 16.00
CA GLY A 74 -4.79 -7.51 16.43
C GLY A 74 -4.93 -8.55 15.31
N CYS A 75 -5.17 -8.13 14.05
CA CYS A 75 -5.22 -9.08 12.94
C CYS A 75 -3.86 -9.76 12.73
N THR A 76 -3.92 -11.06 12.52
CA THR A 76 -2.76 -11.93 12.26
C THR A 76 -2.27 -11.82 10.82
N GLY A 77 -1.07 -12.32 10.55
CA GLY A 77 -0.52 -12.41 9.21
C GLY A 77 -1.37 -13.28 8.29
N LEU A 78 -2.10 -14.27 8.83
CA LEU A 78 -3.03 -15.09 8.08
C LEU A 78 -4.19 -14.26 7.52
N GLU A 79 -4.78 -13.39 8.33
CA GLU A 79 -5.85 -12.48 7.91
C GLU A 79 -5.30 -11.38 6.99
N MET A 80 -4.16 -10.81 7.35
CA MET A 80 -3.56 -9.69 6.62
C MET A 80 -2.91 -10.08 5.30
N ARG A 81 -2.57 -11.35 5.07
CA ARG A 81 -2.08 -11.85 3.78
C ARG A 81 -2.97 -11.42 2.62
N ASN A 82 -4.28 -11.47 2.83
CA ASN A 82 -5.28 -11.02 1.88
C ASN A 82 -5.85 -9.64 2.26
N GLY A 83 -6.06 -9.38 3.55
CA GLY A 83 -6.67 -8.13 4.04
C GLY A 83 -5.84 -6.86 3.84
N TYR A 84 -4.53 -6.99 3.62
CA TYR A 84 -3.64 -5.84 3.47
C TYR A 84 -3.96 -4.99 2.23
N ALA A 85 -4.25 -5.63 1.09
CA ALA A 85 -4.56 -4.92 -0.15
C ALA A 85 -5.78 -3.98 0.02
N GLU A 86 -6.85 -4.46 0.66
CA GLU A 86 -8.03 -3.63 0.97
C GLU A 86 -7.69 -2.51 1.95
N SER A 87 -6.96 -2.84 3.03
CA SER A 87 -6.60 -1.86 4.06
C SER A 87 -5.75 -0.71 3.50
N TYR A 88 -4.84 -1.03 2.58
CA TYR A 88 -3.99 -0.07 1.88
C TYR A 88 -4.81 0.89 1.01
N VAL A 89 -5.67 0.37 0.14
CA VAL A 89 -6.48 1.18 -0.76
C VAL A 89 -7.55 1.98 0.00
N LYS A 90 -8.09 1.41 1.08
CA LYS A 90 -8.98 2.11 2.02
C LYS A 90 -8.34 3.33 2.65
N ALA A 91 -7.09 3.19 3.10
CA ALA A 91 -6.35 4.29 3.70
C ALA A 91 -6.12 5.42 2.68
N TYR A 92 -5.76 5.06 1.43
CA TYR A 92 -5.62 6.03 0.34
C TYR A 92 -6.96 6.68 -0.02
N SER A 93 -8.06 5.92 -0.08
CA SER A 93 -9.39 6.45 -0.37
C SER A 93 -9.83 7.53 0.62
N ARG A 94 -9.53 7.33 1.91
CA ARG A 94 -9.77 8.34 2.95
C ARG A 94 -8.89 9.58 2.76
N PHE A 95 -7.63 9.38 2.39
CA PHE A 95 -6.69 10.47 2.19
C PHE A 95 -7.01 11.34 0.97
N VAL A 96 -7.36 10.73 -0.17
CA VAL A 96 -7.51 11.46 -1.45
C VAL A 96 -8.89 12.10 -1.63
N GLY A 97 -9.91 11.64 -0.90
CA GLY A 97 -11.30 12.09 -1.01
C GLY A 97 -12.04 11.45 -2.19
N LYS A 98 -13.26 11.93 -2.46
CA LYS A 98 -14.15 11.36 -3.49
C LYS A 98 -13.85 11.84 -4.91
N ASP A 99 -13.19 12.97 -5.05
CA ASP A 99 -12.96 13.63 -6.34
C ASP A 99 -11.70 13.12 -7.06
N ARG A 100 -11.05 12.09 -6.51
CA ARG A 100 -9.81 11.53 -7.03
C ARG A 100 -9.92 10.02 -7.21
N VAL A 101 -9.16 9.51 -8.18
CA VAL A 101 -9.17 8.10 -8.54
C VAL A 101 -8.03 7.33 -7.88
N LEU A 102 -8.30 6.06 -7.58
CA LEU A 102 -7.28 5.08 -7.22
C LEU A 102 -7.15 4.08 -8.36
N PHE A 103 -5.97 3.48 -8.49
CA PHE A 103 -5.71 2.48 -9.53
C PHE A 103 -4.81 1.38 -8.98
N SER A 104 -5.38 0.19 -8.78
CA SER A 104 -4.73 -0.93 -8.07
C SER A 104 -4.79 -2.25 -8.84
N ARG A 105 -3.77 -3.10 -8.69
CA ARG A 105 -3.83 -4.51 -9.12
C ARG A 105 -4.35 -5.43 -8.03
N ALA A 106 -3.77 -5.30 -6.84
CA ALA A 106 -4.07 -6.16 -5.72
C ALA A 106 -5.43 -5.80 -5.14
N GLY A 107 -6.17 -6.82 -4.71
CA GLY A 107 -7.47 -6.62 -4.09
C GLY A 107 -7.92 -7.86 -3.33
N TYR A 108 -8.88 -7.64 -2.44
CA TYR A 108 -9.56 -8.71 -1.71
C TYR A 108 -11.02 -8.31 -1.45
N LYS A 109 -11.71 -9.00 -0.54
CA LYS A 109 -13.07 -8.67 -0.12
C LYS A 109 -13.18 -7.19 0.27
N GLY A 110 -14.08 -6.46 -0.38
CA GLY A 110 -14.34 -5.04 -0.13
C GLY A 110 -13.67 -4.08 -1.11
N GLN A 111 -12.76 -4.56 -1.96
CA GLN A 111 -12.06 -3.76 -2.97
C GLN A 111 -13.02 -3.08 -3.95
N GLN A 112 -14.22 -3.64 -4.18
CA GLN A 112 -15.24 -3.11 -5.08
C GLN A 112 -15.72 -1.69 -4.71
N LYS A 113 -15.43 -1.23 -3.49
CA LYS A 113 -15.71 0.13 -3.01
C LYS A 113 -14.75 1.18 -3.58
N TYR A 114 -13.61 0.76 -4.11
CA TYR A 114 -12.55 1.65 -4.60
C TYR A 114 -12.46 1.54 -6.13
N PRO A 115 -12.43 2.66 -6.84
CA PRO A 115 -12.52 2.66 -8.30
C PRO A 115 -11.23 2.14 -8.95
N ILE A 116 -11.37 1.61 -10.17
CA ILE A 116 -10.35 1.20 -11.14
C ILE A 116 -9.35 0.12 -10.66
N GLN A 117 -9.41 -1.04 -11.32
CA GLN A 117 -8.43 -2.10 -11.19
C GLN A 117 -7.74 -2.39 -12.53
N TRP A 118 -6.51 -2.88 -12.48
CA TRP A 118 -5.78 -3.33 -13.67
C TRP A 118 -5.26 -4.75 -13.47
N ALA A 119 -5.10 -5.47 -14.58
CA ALA A 119 -4.83 -6.91 -14.60
C ALA A 119 -3.43 -7.34 -14.13
N GLY A 120 -2.56 -6.40 -13.72
CA GLY A 120 -1.19 -6.70 -13.32
C GLY A 120 -0.18 -6.59 -14.48
N ASP A 121 1.04 -7.05 -14.21
CA ASP A 121 2.14 -6.98 -15.17
C ASP A 121 2.05 -8.18 -16.14
N HIS A 122 2.04 -7.92 -17.44
CA HIS A 122 1.93 -8.91 -18.53
C HIS A 122 3.08 -8.74 -19.54
N MET A 123 3.41 -9.81 -20.26
CA MET A 123 4.28 -9.80 -21.43
C MET A 123 3.48 -9.41 -22.69
N SER A 124 4.16 -8.80 -23.67
CA SER A 124 3.55 -8.48 -24.97
C SER A 124 3.43 -9.73 -25.86
N LYS A 125 2.48 -10.61 -25.53
CA LYS A 125 2.19 -11.86 -26.25
C LYS A 125 0.69 -12.00 -26.50
N TRP A 126 0.32 -12.72 -27.55
CA TRP A 126 -1.09 -12.95 -27.89
C TRP A 126 -1.84 -13.72 -26.81
N GLU A 127 -1.17 -14.61 -26.08
CA GLU A 127 -1.76 -15.41 -25.00
C GLU A 127 -2.10 -14.58 -23.75
N GLU A 128 -1.61 -13.34 -23.66
CA GLU A 128 -1.79 -12.43 -22.51
C GLU A 128 -2.65 -11.20 -22.86
N PHE A 129 -3.31 -11.19 -24.04
CA PHE A 129 -4.33 -10.22 -24.43
C PHE A 129 -5.73 -10.65 -23.94
#